data_AF-A0A7Y2YDV3-F1
#
_entry.id   AF-A0A7Y2YDV3-F1
#
_cell.length_a   1.000
_cell.length_b   1.000
_cell.length_c   1.000
_cell.angle_alpha   90.00
_cell.angle_beta   90.00
_cell.angle_gamma   90.00
#
_symmetry.space_group_name_H-M   'P 1'
#
loop_
_entity.id
_entity.type
_entity.pdbx_description
1 polymer ?
#
loop_
_entity_poly.entity_id
_entity_poly.type
_entity_poly.pdbx_seq_one_letter_code
_entity_poly.pdbx_strand_id
1 'polypeptide(L)'
;MAGDAATTTADQVAPSCCSTFYEQDWVRELAGDSFHPGGEALSRRTVEAMALPAGASMADLGCGTGTTALLLAGSYGLHVTGLDLSEANLERARTR
;
A
#
# COMPACT_ATOMS: atom_id res chain seq x y z
N MET A 1 -39.33 12.59 -28.99
CA MET A 1 -38.76 11.25 -29.22
C MET A 1 -37.29 11.40 -29.61
N ALA A 2 -36.41 11.15 -28.64
CA ALA A 2 -34.97 10.92 -28.75
C ALA A 2 -34.68 10.07 -27.50
N GLY A 3 -34.11 8.88 -27.56
CA GLY A 3 -32.93 8.46 -28.30
C GLY A 3 -31.92 8.04 -27.22
N ASP A 4 -31.81 6.73 -27.03
CA ASP A 4 -31.14 5.98 -25.95
C ASP A 4 -29.63 6.25 -25.83
N ALA A 5 -29.13 6.27 -24.59
CA ALA A 5 -27.74 5.97 -24.24
C ALA A 5 -27.66 5.66 -22.75
N ALA A 6 -27.92 4.39 -22.41
CA ALA A 6 -27.52 3.80 -21.15
C ALA A 6 -26.00 3.94 -20.94
N THR A 7 -25.59 4.92 -20.13
CA THR A 7 -24.23 4.96 -19.59
C THR A 7 -24.22 4.19 -18.28
N THR A 8 -23.92 2.90 -18.38
CA THR A 8 -23.47 2.09 -17.25
C THR A 8 -22.14 2.67 -16.75
N THR A 9 -22.15 3.50 -15.71
CA THR A 9 -20.95 3.73 -14.92
C THR A 9 -20.76 2.52 -14.02
N ALA A 10 -19.71 1.76 -14.33
CA ALA A 10 -19.27 0.58 -13.62
C ALA A 10 -19.36 0.80 -12.11
N ASP A 11 -20.11 -0.09 -11.47
CA ASP A 11 -20.11 -0.37 -10.05
C ASP A 11 -18.66 -0.44 -9.54
N GLN A 12 -18.17 0.65 -8.94
CA GLN A 12 -16.88 0.70 -8.27
C GLN A 12 -17.06 0.07 -6.89
N VAL A 13 -17.08 -1.26 -6.84
CA VAL A 13 -16.86 -1.97 -5.57
C VAL A 13 -15.37 -1.88 -5.28
N ALA A 14 -14.93 -0.73 -4.76
CA ALA A 14 -13.72 -0.69 -3.95
C ALA A 14 -13.90 -1.73 -2.81
N PRO A 15 -12.84 -2.42 -2.35
CA PRO A 15 -12.94 -3.36 -1.25
C PRO A 15 -13.22 -2.60 0.06
N SER A 16 -14.48 -2.17 0.22
CA SER A 16 -14.88 -1.13 1.17
C SER A 16 -14.71 -1.56 2.61
N CYS A 17 -14.77 -2.87 2.90
CA CYS A 17 -14.63 -3.35 4.27
C CYS A 17 -13.20 -3.19 4.80
N CYS A 18 -12.18 -3.42 3.97
CA CYS A 18 -10.79 -3.38 4.41
C CYS A 18 -10.25 -1.94 4.44
N SER A 19 -10.51 -1.14 3.41
CA SER A 19 -10.02 0.25 3.36
C SER A 19 -10.64 1.10 4.45
N THR A 20 -11.97 1.03 4.63
CA THR A 20 -12.68 1.80 5.66
C THR A 20 -12.31 1.37 7.08
N PHE A 21 -11.86 0.13 7.28
CA PHE A 21 -11.32 -0.31 8.58
C PHE A 21 -9.94 0.30 8.86
N TYR A 22 -9.03 0.27 7.88
CA TYR A 22 -7.68 0.83 8.05
C TYR A 22 -7.61 2.36 8.09
N GLU A 23 -8.65 3.05 7.64
CA GLU A 23 -8.78 4.51 7.72
C GLU A 23 -9.14 5.02 9.13
N GLN A 24 -9.48 4.15 10.07
CA GLN A 24 -9.91 4.58 11.42
C GLN A 24 -8.72 5.04 12.26
N ASP A 25 -8.85 6.19 12.92
CA ASP A 25 -7.74 6.80 13.68
C ASP A 25 -7.22 5.90 14.81
N TRP A 26 -8.10 5.16 15.48
CA TRP A 26 -7.70 4.23 16.54
C TRP A 26 -6.93 3.02 16.01
N VAL A 27 -7.20 2.58 14.78
CA VAL A 27 -6.48 1.50 14.12
C VAL A 27 -5.02 1.96 13.90
N ARG A 28 -4.83 3.19 13.43
CA ARG A 28 -3.50 3.82 13.28
C ARG A 28 -2.77 3.96 14.61
N GLU A 29 -3.48 4.38 15.66
CA GLU A 29 -2.91 4.59 17.00
C GLU A 29 -2.51 3.27 17.68
N LEU A 30 -3.24 2.18 17.43
CA LEU A 30 -2.95 0.87 18.01
C LEU A 30 -1.82 0.10 17.28
N ALA A 31 -1.63 0.34 15.98
CA ALA A 31 -0.72 -0.46 15.16
C ALA A 31 0.66 0.14 14.90
N GLY A 32 0.88 1.42 15.24
CA GLY A 32 2.15 2.08 15.02
C GLY A 32 2.55 2.13 13.53
N ASP A 33 3.85 1.99 13.24
CA ASP A 33 4.41 2.23 11.89
C ASP A 33 4.22 1.06 10.89
N SER A 34 3.67 -0.08 11.29
CA SER A 34 3.52 -1.26 10.41
C SER A 34 2.19 -1.96 10.62
N PHE A 35 1.28 -1.76 9.66
CA PHE A 35 -0.06 -2.36 9.66
C PHE A 35 -0.12 -3.60 8.74
N HIS A 36 0.61 -4.66 9.08
CA HIS A 36 0.47 -5.98 8.43
C HIS A 36 0.83 -7.12 9.39
N PRO A 37 0.07 -8.25 9.39
CA PRO A 37 0.38 -9.41 10.22
C PRO A 37 1.83 -9.87 10.01
N GLY A 38 2.59 -10.03 11.11
CA GLY A 38 4.00 -10.44 11.06
C GLY A 38 5.05 -9.32 10.99
N GLY A 39 4.63 -8.06 10.78
CA GLY A 39 5.50 -6.88 10.87
C GLY A 39 6.74 -6.90 9.96
N GLU A 40 7.76 -6.10 10.31
CA GLU A 40 9.01 -5.98 9.54
C GLU A 40 9.72 -7.33 9.34
N ALA A 41 9.75 -8.18 10.37
CA ALA A 41 10.44 -9.46 10.33
C ALA A 41 9.90 -10.37 9.21
N LEU A 42 8.58 -10.38 9.00
CA LEU A 42 7.98 -11.13 7.89
C LEU A 42 8.27 -10.49 6.54
N SER A 43 8.26 -9.15 6.43
CA SER A 43 8.62 -8.44 5.20
C SER A 43 10.05 -8.77 4.76
N ARG A 44 11.01 -8.78 5.69
CA ARG A 44 12.40 -9.18 5.44
C ARG A 44 12.52 -10.60 4.93
N ARG A 45 11.91 -11.55 5.65
CA ARG A 45 11.91 -12.97 5.26
C ARG A 45 11.30 -13.17 3.86
N THR A 46 10.26 -12.42 3.52
CA THR A 46 9.60 -12.50 2.23
C THR A 46 10.53 -12.02 1.11
N VAL A 47 11.14 -10.85 1.25
CA VAL A 47 12.07 -10.32 0.23
C VAL A 47 13.34 -11.18 0.09
N GLU A 48 13.87 -11.70 1.19
CA GLU A 48 15.02 -12.62 1.15
C GLU A 48 14.70 -13.90 0.35
N ALA A 49 13.48 -14.44 0.51
CA ALA A 49 13.04 -15.61 -0.25
C ALA A 49 12.85 -15.33 -1.74
N MET A 50 12.59 -14.07 -2.14
CA MET A 50 12.47 -13.68 -3.54
C MET A 50 13.81 -13.62 -4.28
N ALA A 51 14.93 -13.51 -3.53
CA ALA A 51 16.29 -13.47 -4.08
C ALA A 51 16.47 -12.47 -5.24
N LEU A 52 15.85 -11.30 -5.12
CA LEU A 52 15.91 -10.26 -6.14
C LEU A 52 17.30 -9.64 -6.21
N PRO A 53 17.81 -9.32 -7.41
CA PRO A 53 19.04 -8.55 -7.53
C PRO A 53 18.81 -7.11 -7.06
N ALA A 54 19.88 -6.45 -6.59
CA ALA A 54 19.85 -5.02 -6.31
C ALA A 54 19.39 -4.22 -7.55
N GLY A 55 18.59 -3.19 -7.34
CA GLY A 55 17.97 -2.40 -8.40
C GLY A 55 16.73 -3.05 -9.04
N ALA A 56 16.31 -4.23 -8.61
CA ALA A 56 15.04 -4.79 -9.07
C ALA A 56 13.85 -3.88 -8.66
N SER A 57 12.84 -3.81 -9.54
CA SER A 57 11.63 -3.04 -9.29
C SER A 57 10.58 -3.84 -8.54
N MET A 58 9.91 -3.21 -7.58
CA MET A 58 8.83 -3.79 -6.79
C MET A 58 7.66 -2.81 -6.66
N ALA A 59 6.43 -3.32 -6.65
CA ALA A 59 5.24 -2.56 -6.31
C ALA A 59 4.76 -2.96 -4.91
N ASP A 60 4.54 -1.97 -4.04
CA ASP A 60 3.99 -2.15 -2.68
C ASP A 60 2.53 -1.69 -2.67
N LEU A 61 1.58 -2.62 -2.58
CA LEU A 61 0.14 -2.37 -2.69
C LEU A 61 -0.47 -2.23 -1.29
N GLY A 62 -1.08 -1.08 -1.01
CA GLY A 62 -1.47 -0.69 0.36
C GLY A 62 -0.25 -0.27 1.17
N CYS A 63 0.64 0.54 0.58
CA CYS A 63 1.94 0.87 1.17
C CYS A 63 1.84 1.74 2.44
N GLY A 64 0.65 2.27 2.75
CA GLY A 64 0.42 3.20 3.84
C GLY A 64 1.39 4.38 3.75
N THR A 65 2.18 4.57 4.81
CA THR A 65 3.14 5.67 4.92
C THR A 65 4.53 5.32 4.40
N GLY A 66 4.66 4.14 3.75
CA GLY A 66 5.87 3.70 3.08
C GLY A 66 6.90 2.99 3.97
N THR A 67 6.57 2.59 5.20
CA THR A 67 7.54 1.93 6.11
C THR A 67 8.23 0.72 5.46
N THR A 68 7.47 -0.19 4.85
CA THR A 68 8.03 -1.35 4.14
C THR A 68 8.79 -0.93 2.88
N ALA A 69 8.23 -0.02 2.06
CA ALA A 69 8.93 0.49 0.88
C ALA A 69 10.31 1.10 1.20
N LEU A 70 10.41 1.90 2.26
CA LEU A 70 11.67 2.52 2.72
C LEU A 70 12.67 1.48 3.23
N LEU A 71 12.19 0.50 4.00
CA LEU A 71 13.00 -0.64 4.43
C LEU A 71 13.61 -1.37 3.22
N LEU A 72 12.80 -1.68 2.23
CA LEU A 72 13.21 -2.45 1.05
C LEU A 72 14.15 -1.66 0.14
N ALA A 73 13.89 -0.37 -0.05
CA ALA A 73 14.80 0.51 -0.78
C ALA A 73 16.15 0.67 -0.05
N GLY A 74 16.13 0.94 1.26
CA GLY A 74 17.34 1.22 2.04
C GLY A 74 18.18 0.00 2.37
N SER A 75 17.55 -1.11 2.79
CA SER A 75 18.27 -2.32 3.25
C SER A 75 18.57 -3.31 2.12
N TYR A 76 17.74 -3.33 1.06
CA TYR A 76 17.86 -4.32 -0.02
C TYR A 76 18.16 -3.68 -1.39
N GLY A 77 18.24 -2.35 -1.47
CA GLY A 77 18.61 -1.65 -2.70
C GLY A 77 17.57 -1.78 -3.82
N LEU A 78 16.31 -2.01 -3.47
CA LEU A 78 15.22 -2.19 -4.44
C LEU A 78 14.65 -0.84 -4.90
N HIS A 79 14.11 -0.79 -6.12
CA HIS A 79 13.32 0.33 -6.61
C HIS A 79 11.83 0.08 -6.33
N VAL A 80 11.31 0.68 -5.27
CA VAL A 80 9.94 0.40 -4.81
C VAL A 80 8.99 1.54 -5.21
N THR A 81 7.89 1.18 -5.85
CA THR A 81 6.75 2.07 -6.12
C THR A 81 5.62 1.73 -5.15
N GLY A 82 5.28 2.66 -4.27
CA GLY A 82 4.16 2.51 -3.33
C GLY A 82 2.82 2.97 -3.93
N LEU A 83 1.77 2.20 -3.67
CA LEU A 83 0.39 2.50 -4.05
C LEU A 83 -0.50 2.37 -2.81
N ASP A 84 -1.33 3.37 -2.53
CA ASP A 84 -2.32 3.33 -1.46
C ASP A 84 -3.58 4.07 -1.91
N LEU A 85 -4.74 3.68 -1.38
CA LEU A 85 -6.02 4.35 -1.68
C LEU A 85 -6.24 5.60 -0.80
N SER A 86 -5.54 5.70 0.32
CA SER A 86 -5.62 6.83 1.24
C SER A 86 -4.67 7.95 0.79
N GLU A 87 -5.22 9.03 0.26
CA GLU A 87 -4.41 10.22 -0.10
C GLU A 87 -3.66 10.78 1.11
N ALA A 88 -4.27 10.73 2.31
CA ALA A 88 -3.61 11.16 3.55
C ALA A 88 -2.36 10.32 3.89
N ASN A 89 -2.39 9.01 3.64
CA ASN A 89 -1.20 8.17 3.79
C ASN A 89 -0.13 8.52 2.74
N LEU A 90 -0.53 8.74 1.49
CA LEU A 90 0.37 9.13 0.41
C LEU A 90 1.03 10.49 0.66
N GLU A 91 0.28 11.49 1.14
CA GLU A 91 0.83 12.79 1.53
C GLU A 91 1.91 12.64 2.61
N ARG A 92 1.65 11.81 3.63
CA ARG A 92 2.64 11.54 4.68
C ARG A 92 3.85 10.77 4.14
N ALA A 93 3.63 9.77 3.29
CA ALA A 93 4.69 9.00 2.66
C ALA A 93 5.64 9.90 1.85
N ARG A 94 5.11 10.88 1.11
CA ARG A 94 5.89 11.84 0.32
C ARG A 94 6.81 12.76 1.14
N THR A 95 6.61 12.83 2.46
CA THR A 95 7.40 13.69 3.36
C THR A 95 8.50 12.96 4.14
N ARG A 96 8.66 11.65 3.90
CA ARG A 96 9.71 10.80 4.50
C ARG A 96 10.89 10.65 3.54
#